data_AF-K1U3B0-F1
#
_entry.id   AF-K1U3B0-F1
#
_cell.length_a   1.000
_cell.length_b   1.000
_cell.length_c   1.000
_cell.angle_alpha   90.00
_cell.angle_beta   90.00
_cell.angle_gamma   90.00
#
_symmetry.space_group_name_H-M   'P 1'
#
loop_
_entity.id
_entity.type
_entity.pdbx_description
1 polymer ?
#
loop_
_entity_poly.entity_id
_entity_poly.type
_entity_poly.pdbx_seq_one_letter_code
_entity_poly.pdbx_strand_id
1 'polypeptide(L)'
;MPPKPSKPAEADASGLRSDFKEAMDNYESFMNDYVDFMKKYKANPTDLSLITDYTTYISKYNELSQSFEKWNSSDMNDAEKAYYIEVQTRVNNKLLEAAQ
;
A
#
# COMPACT_ATOMS: atom_id res chain seq x y z
N MET A 1 -27.74 22.57 -5.93
CA MET A 1 -27.02 21.90 -7.04
C MET A 1 -26.78 20.46 -6.62
N PRO A 2 -27.18 19.45 -7.40
CA PRO A 2 -26.74 18.08 -7.12
C PRO A 2 -25.20 18.01 -7.27
N PRO A 3 -24.49 17.20 -6.47
CA PRO A 3 -23.07 17.00 -6.65
C PRO A 3 -22.85 16.41 -8.05
N LYS A 4 -21.93 17.01 -8.81
CA LYS A 4 -21.46 16.45 -10.09
C LYS A 4 -21.03 15.00 -9.85
N PRO A 5 -21.40 14.04 -10.71
CA PRO A 5 -20.78 12.73 -10.65
C PRO A 5 -19.27 12.93 -10.83
N SER A 6 -18.49 12.53 -9.84
CA SER A 6 -17.03 12.51 -9.93
C SER A 6 -16.68 11.71 -11.18
N LYS A 7 -16.13 12.40 -12.19
CA LYS A 7 -15.64 11.78 -13.43
C LYS A 7 -14.80 10.56 -13.03
N PRO A 8 -15.00 9.36 -13.63
CA PRO A 8 -14.05 8.27 -13.44
C PRO A 8 -12.67 8.83 -13.73
N ALA A 9 -11.72 8.68 -12.79
CA ALA A 9 -10.35 9.06 -13.02
C ALA A 9 -9.94 8.48 -14.38
N GLU A 10 -9.48 9.33 -15.30
CA GLU A 10 -9.09 8.89 -16.64
C GLU A 10 -7.97 7.86 -16.45
N ALA A 11 -8.20 6.65 -16.95
CA ALA A 11 -7.18 5.62 -16.94
C ALA A 11 -6.00 6.08 -17.81
N ASP A 12 -4.79 5.87 -17.34
CA ASP A 12 -3.58 6.17 -18.10
C ASP A 12 -3.43 5.26 -19.32
N ALA A 13 -2.34 5.40 -20.08
CA ALA A 13 -2.06 4.55 -21.24
C ALA A 13 -1.95 3.04 -20.88
N SER A 14 -1.78 2.72 -19.60
CA SER A 14 -1.70 1.37 -19.03
C SER A 14 -3.07 0.84 -18.62
N GLY A 15 -4.14 1.64 -18.69
CA GLY A 15 -5.47 1.29 -18.20
C GLY A 15 -5.64 1.46 -16.68
N LEU A 16 -4.67 2.05 -16.00
CA LEU A 16 -4.69 2.27 -14.55
C LEU A 16 -5.24 3.66 -14.24
N ARG A 17 -6.26 3.72 -13.38
CA ARG A 17 -6.67 5.01 -12.81
C ARG A 17 -5.54 5.57 -11.96
N SER A 18 -5.25 6.87 -12.10
CA SER A 18 -4.14 7.49 -11.36
C SER A 18 -4.28 7.34 -9.84
N ASP A 19 -5.50 7.44 -9.31
CA ASP A 19 -5.76 7.26 -7.87
C ASP A 19 -5.62 5.80 -7.43
N PHE A 20 -5.91 4.84 -8.31
CA PHE A 20 -5.64 3.42 -8.06
C PHE A 20 -4.14 3.16 -7.99
N LYS A 21 -3.39 3.64 -8.99
CA LYS A 21 -1.93 3.46 -9.02
C LYS A 21 -1.27 4.09 -7.80
N GLU A 22 -1.65 5.31 -7.44
CA GLU A 22 -1.14 6.00 -6.25
C GLU A 22 -1.43 5.22 -4.96
N ALA A 23 -2.64 4.67 -4.80
CA ALA A 23 -2.98 3.86 -3.64
C ALA A 23 -2.14 2.57 -3.55
N MET A 24 -1.91 1.91 -4.68
CA MET A 24 -1.08 0.70 -4.76
C MET A 24 0.41 1.00 -4.52
N ASP A 25 0.92 2.11 -5.05
CA ASP A 25 2.32 2.53 -4.82
C ASP A 25 2.55 2.92 -3.35
N ASN A 26 1.59 3.62 -2.74
CA ASN A 26 1.62 3.93 -1.30
C ASN A 26 1.59 2.65 -0.45
N TYR A 27 0.82 1.64 -0.88
CA TYR A 27 0.83 0.32 -0.25
C TYR A 27 2.18 -0.37 -0.33
N GLU A 28 2.78 -0.45 -1.51
CA GLU A 28 4.09 -1.05 -1.69
C GLU A 28 5.14 -0.34 -0.82
N SER A 29 5.12 0.99 -0.80
CA SER A 29 6.01 1.81 0.02
C SER A 29 5.86 1.53 1.52
N PHE A 30 4.62 1.45 2.02
CA PHE A 30 4.35 1.12 3.42
C PHE A 30 4.89 -0.26 3.81
N MET A 31 4.70 -1.26 2.94
CA MET A 31 5.21 -2.62 3.18
C MET A 31 6.74 -2.69 3.10
N ASN A 32 7.38 -1.85 2.28
CA ASN A 32 8.83 -1.72 2.25
C ASN A 32 9.35 -1.19 3.59
N ASP A 33 8.75 -0.09 4.09
CA ASP A 33 9.08 0.49 5.39
C ASP A 33 8.91 -0.54 6.52
N TYR A 34 7.86 -1.38 6.46
CA TYR A 34 7.64 -2.47 7.40
C TYR A 34 8.77 -3.49 7.40
N VAL A 35 9.16 -3.95 6.22
CA VAL A 35 10.22 -4.94 6.06
C VAL A 35 11.54 -4.41 6.61
N ASP A 36 11.86 -3.15 6.34
CA ASP A 36 13.06 -2.50 6.84
C ASP A 36 13.01 -2.31 8.37
N PHE A 37 11.85 -1.95 8.91
CA PHE A 37 11.60 -1.91 10.35
C PHE A 37 11.82 -3.29 11.00
N MET A 38 11.25 -4.35 10.41
CA MET A 38 11.38 -5.72 10.93
C MET A 38 12.82 -6.21 10.92
N LYS A 39 13.61 -5.86 9.90
CA LYS A 39 15.04 -6.15 9.83
C LYS A 39 15.81 -5.43 10.95
N LYS A 40 15.53 -4.14 11.19
CA LYS A 40 16.13 -3.37 12.29
C LYS A 40 15.73 -3.93 13.66
N TYR A 41 14.45 -4.26 13.84
CA TYR A 41 13.94 -4.87 15.07
C TYR A 41 14.58 -6.23 15.37
N LYS A 42 14.69 -7.11 14.36
CA LYS A 42 15.42 -8.39 14.50
C LYS A 42 16.88 -8.17 14.91
N ALA A 43 17.53 -7.14 14.39
CA ALA A 43 18.93 -6.83 14.72
C ALA A 43 19.09 -6.25 16.13
N ASN A 44 18.15 -5.43 16.61
CA ASN A 44 18.17 -4.86 17.96
C ASN A 44 16.74 -4.65 18.53
N PRO A 45 16.15 -5.68 19.18
CA PRO A 45 14.77 -5.61 19.66
C PRO A 45 14.59 -4.68 20.88
N THR A 46 15.68 -4.19 21.47
CA THR A 46 15.66 -3.26 22.62
C THR A 46 15.82 -1.79 22.23
N ASP A 47 15.88 -1.48 20.94
CA ASP A 47 15.99 -0.11 20.47
C ASP A 47 14.68 0.66 20.67
N LEU A 48 14.68 1.61 21.61
CA LEU A 48 13.52 2.43 21.95
C LEU A 48 13.08 3.36 20.80
N SER A 49 13.93 3.60 19.80
CA SER A 49 13.53 4.36 18.59
C SER A 49 12.45 3.62 17.79
N LEU A 50 12.39 2.29 17.89
CA LEU A 50 11.40 1.45 17.21
C LEU A 50 9.97 1.68 17.73
N ILE A 51 9.80 2.16 18.97
CA ILE A 51 8.49 2.50 19.55
C ILE A 51 7.90 3.74 18.85
N THR A 52 8.77 4.73 18.55
CA THR A 52 8.37 5.94 17.81
C THR A 52 7.99 5.58 16.38
N ASP A 53 8.81 4.76 15.71
CA ASP A 53 8.56 4.28 14.35
C ASP A 53 7.24 3.47 14.27
N TYR A 54 6.93 2.68 15.30
CA TYR A 54 5.68 1.92 15.37
C TYR A 54 4.43 2.82 15.42
N THR A 55 4.52 3.99 16.06
CA THR A 55 3.39 4.94 16.12
C THR A 55 3.11 5.54 14.74
N THR A 56 4.17 5.91 14.02
CA THR A 56 4.08 6.33 12.60
C THR A 56 3.51 5.21 11.73
N TYR A 57 3.87 3.97 12.01
CA TYR A 57 3.37 2.80 11.29
C TYR A 57 1.85 2.60 11.47
N ILE A 58 1.32 2.76 12.68
CA ILE A 58 -0.14 2.71 12.95
C ILE A 58 -0.88 3.79 12.14
N SER A 59 -0.36 5.01 12.08
CA SER A 59 -0.97 6.08 11.27
C SER A 59 -1.03 5.72 9.79
N LYS A 60 0.09 5.26 9.22
CA LYS A 60 0.15 4.83 7.81
C LYS A 60 -0.77 3.62 7.54
N TYR A 61 -0.85 2.67 8.46
CA TYR A 61 -1.76 1.52 8.35
C TYR A 61 -3.23 1.95 8.24
N ASN A 62 -3.65 2.93 9.04
CA ASN A 62 -5.03 3.43 9.01
C ASN A 62 -5.35 4.12 7.66
N GLU A 63 -4.43 4.95 7.13
CA GLU A 63 -4.58 5.56 5.80
C GLU A 63 -4.67 4.52 4.70
N LEU A 64 -3.87 3.46 4.83
CA LEU A 64 -3.85 2.36 3.90
C LEU A 64 -5.14 1.53 3.93
N SER A 65 -5.64 1.19 5.11
CA SER A 65 -6.88 0.42 5.30
C SER A 65 -8.07 1.16 4.68
N GLN A 66 -8.16 2.48 4.89
CA GLN A 66 -9.20 3.32 4.29
C GLN A 66 -9.10 3.35 2.76
N SER A 67 -7.87 3.42 2.23
CA SER A 67 -7.63 3.36 0.79
C SER A 67 -8.04 2.00 0.24
N PHE A 68 -7.70 0.89 0.90
CA PHE A 68 -8.09 -0.45 0.49
C PHE A 68 -9.59 -0.70 0.53
N GLU A 69 -10.32 -0.20 1.52
CA GLU A 69 -11.78 -0.32 1.58
C GLU A 69 -12.48 0.35 0.39
N LYS A 70 -11.96 1.51 -0.05
CA LYS A 70 -12.42 2.19 -1.27
C LYS A 70 -12.22 1.31 -2.52
N TRP A 71 -11.13 0.55 -2.57
CA TRP A 71 -10.77 -0.27 -3.73
C TRP A 71 -11.37 -1.67 -3.72
N ASN A 72 -11.57 -2.28 -2.56
CA ASN A 72 -12.25 -3.57 -2.39
C ASN A 72 -13.74 -3.50 -2.77
N SER A 73 -14.32 -2.29 -2.78
CA SER A 73 -15.69 -2.00 -3.20
C SER A 73 -15.80 -1.44 -4.62
N SER A 74 -14.70 -1.10 -5.27
CA SER A 74 -14.69 -0.54 -6.63
C SER A 74 -14.61 -1.67 -7.67
N ASP A 75 -15.39 -1.57 -8.75
CA ASP A 75 -15.20 -2.38 -9.95
C ASP A 75 -13.81 -2.09 -10.53
N MET A 76 -12.83 -2.92 -10.16
CA MET A 76 -11.50 -2.90 -10.75
C MET A 76 -11.57 -3.45 -12.17
N ASN A 77 -10.91 -2.76 -13.10
CA ASN A 77 -10.71 -3.29 -14.44
C ASN A 77 -9.59 -4.36 -14.45
N ASP A 78 -9.42 -5.04 -15.57
CA ASP A 78 -8.45 -6.14 -15.67
C ASP A 78 -6.98 -5.68 -15.51
N ALA A 79 -6.64 -4.46 -15.98
CA ALA A 79 -5.31 -3.89 -15.78
C ALA A 79 -5.03 -3.56 -14.31
N GLU A 80 -6.03 -3.03 -13.60
CA GLU A 80 -5.93 -2.73 -12.17
C GLU A 80 -5.77 -4.00 -11.34
N LYS A 81 -6.53 -5.06 -11.65
CA LYS A 81 -6.35 -6.37 -11.00
C LYS A 81 -4.96 -6.94 -11.24
N ALA A 82 -4.45 -6.83 -12.48
CA ALA A 82 -3.09 -7.28 -12.79
C ALA A 82 -2.05 -6.51 -11.97
N TYR A 83 -2.15 -5.19 -11.92
CA TYR A 83 -1.23 -4.36 -11.13
C TYR A 83 -1.32 -4.63 -9.62
N TYR A 84 -2.52 -4.87 -9.10
CA TYR A 84 -2.71 -5.32 -7.71
C TYR A 84 -1.95 -6.62 -7.43
N ILE A 85 -2.09 -7.63 -8.31
CA ILE A 85 -1.37 -8.91 -8.18
C ILE A 85 0.15 -8.71 -8.25
N GLU A 86 0.65 -7.83 -9.12
CA GLU A 86 2.07 -7.51 -9.21
C GLU A 86 2.60 -6.87 -7.94
N VAL A 87 1.87 -5.90 -7.39
CA VAL A 87 2.25 -5.24 -6.13
C VAL A 87 2.24 -6.25 -4.99
N GLN A 88 1.21 -7.09 -4.89
CA GLN A 88 1.15 -8.16 -3.89
C GLN A 88 2.32 -9.15 -4.00
N THR A 89 2.72 -9.50 -5.22
CA THR A 89 3.88 -10.36 -5.46
C THR A 89 5.17 -9.72 -4.97
N ARG A 90 5.39 -8.43 -5.27
CA ARG A 90 6.56 -7.67 -4.81
C ARG A 90 6.61 -7.55 -3.29
N VAL A 91 5.48 -7.25 -2.67
CA VAL A 91 5.33 -7.18 -1.21
C VAL A 91 5.64 -8.54 -0.57
N ASN A 92 5.05 -9.63 -1.06
CA ASN A 92 5.27 -10.97 -0.54
C ASN A 92 6.74 -11.40 -0.64
N ASN A 93 7.40 -11.10 -1.76
CA ASN A 93 8.85 -11.38 -1.91
C ASN A 93 9.67 -10.66 -0.84
N LYS A 94 9.38 -9.38 -0.57
CA LYS A 94 10.09 -8.61 0.46
C LYS A 94 9.79 -9.10 1.88
N LEU A 95 8.56 -9.51 2.15
CA LEU A 95 8.21 -10.15 3.42
C LEU A 95 8.99 -11.46 3.63
N LEU A 96 9.14 -12.27 2.58
CA LEU A 96 9.97 -13.48 2.62
C LEU A 96 11.45 -13.15 2.87
N GLU A 97 12.00 -12.13 2.22
CA GLU A 97 13.36 -11.64 2.49
C GLU A 97 13.55 -11.13 3.91
N ALA A 98 12.51 -10.51 4.50
CA ALA A 98 12.54 -10.05 5.88
C ALA A 98 12.44 -11.21 6.89
N ALA A 99 11.78 -12.30 6.48
CA ALA A 99 11.55 -13.48 7.31
C ALA A 99 12.79 -14.39 7.40
N GLN A 100 13.61 -14.43 6.35
CA GLN A 100 14.94 -15.06 6.35
C GLN A 100 15.87 -14.47 7.43
#